data_AF-A0A376GID4-F1
#
_entry.id   AF-A0A376GID4-F1
#
_cell.length_a   1.000
_cell.length_b   1.000
_cell.length_c   1.000
_cell.angle_alpha   90.00
_cell.angle_beta   90.00
_cell.angle_gamma   90.00
#
_symmetry.space_group_name_H-M   'P 1'
#
loop_
_entity.id
_entity.type
_entity.pdbx_description
1 polymer ?
#
loop_
_entity_poly.entity_id
_entity_poly.type
_entity_poly.pdbx_seq_one_letter_code
_entity_poly.pdbx_strand_id
1 'polypeptide(L)'
;MVLQFFLSIVLFLFFLGIGFLFQKIFPRINSTISFTVINGMIGVGLISFLVAFFLPLNFTYEVVLISIAILSLIYHRNEVKVSLLKLKNISRYFYAFTFVGLLVAVTYPFILDHFGYYIPTIKWLDFAGFVKGLSNFEWVLAQNSFWHILQASINETLDIYYRLNFCIFLIFNLYVFELKQKKLLIFNLIFLFFLNTPSPDLPVFVLSILLINEYLRYKNKASDYLFYAAILFVIKPISIVLILFFGIEYLRNKEYKNLKDKNLFLLIFIALLFCCKGIIVSANPLFPLEFSSIKGLEWASPQHLYELSAQNGKFIPLKDSFTFEEVARMNTTEYFQAIFFQSSSRTIIFLLIICLTIFNLLIGFYKKNYFIKSLIFCCIVKLLIILIFSNQFRFLLDVLIIDLLIIFKLVNLKIFNKYSELLSLIFVYITSFILIFSIFKGDYFKNIKSFSYIRSINFDQILIPGNYKENELNINNLNISKTKLEKFLQYQIYLQQIDSTDVKKGFYFEKMDRKKREKILNILKEEQKKQVK
;
A
#
# COMPACT_ATOMS: atom_id res chain seq x y z
N MET A 1 -17.14 -12.75 10.32
CA MET A 1 -17.60 -11.38 10.63
C MET A 1 -17.43 -11.07 12.11
N VAL A 2 -18.01 -11.88 13.00
CA VAL A 2 -17.88 -11.73 14.45
C VAL A 2 -16.42 -11.70 14.89
N LEU A 3 -15.62 -12.67 14.43
CA LEU A 3 -14.20 -12.74 14.79
C LEU A 3 -13.42 -11.52 14.29
N GLN A 4 -13.64 -11.10 13.04
CA GLN A 4 -12.98 -9.92 12.49
C GLN A 4 -13.35 -8.64 13.26
N PHE A 5 -14.61 -8.50 13.66
CA PHE A 5 -15.03 -7.35 14.47
C PHE A 5 -14.29 -7.30 15.80
N PHE A 6 -14.21 -8.44 16.50
CA PHE A 6 -13.45 -8.55 17.75
C PHE A 6 -11.96 -8.23 17.55
N LEU A 7 -11.31 -8.86 16.56
CA LEU A 7 -9.90 -8.59 16.22
C LEU A 7 -9.67 -7.10 15.90
N SER A 8 -10.61 -6.45 15.22
CA SER A 8 -10.50 -5.03 14.87
C SER A 8 -10.57 -4.12 16.10
N ILE A 9 -11.36 -4.48 17.12
CA ILE A 9 -11.39 -3.77 18.41
C ILE A 9 -10.07 -3.96 19.15
N VAL A 10 -9.55 -5.19 19.19
CA VAL A 10 -8.26 -5.49 19.84
C VAL A 10 -7.13 -4.74 19.14
N LEU A 11 -7.07 -4.79 17.81
CA LEU A 11 -6.12 -4.02 17.00
C LEU A 11 -6.20 -2.51 17.27
N PHE A 12 -7.43 -1.97 17.35
CA PHE A 12 -7.62 -0.56 17.69
C PHE A 12 -7.03 -0.21 19.06
N LEU A 13 -7.29 -1.02 20.08
CA LEU A 13 -6.74 -0.82 21.43
C LEU A 13 -5.21 -1.01 21.46
N PHE A 14 -4.69 -1.99 20.74
CA PHE A 14 -3.26 -2.24 20.59
C PHE A 14 -2.56 -0.99 20.01
N PHE A 15 -3.04 -0.48 18.88
CA PHE A 15 -2.49 0.73 18.28
C PHE A 15 -2.74 1.98 19.12
N LEU A 16 -3.87 2.07 19.85
CA LEU A 16 -4.10 3.16 20.78
C LEU A 16 -3.05 3.17 21.91
N GLY A 17 -2.73 2.00 22.47
CA GLY A 17 -1.71 1.82 23.50
C GLY A 17 -0.34 2.28 23.03
N ILE A 18 0.12 1.78 21.89
CA ILE A 18 1.39 2.23 21.30
C ILE A 18 1.33 3.72 20.92
N GLY A 19 0.19 4.19 20.44
CA GLY A 19 -0.05 5.58 20.07
C GLY A 19 0.22 6.58 21.19
N PHE A 20 -0.17 6.25 22.43
CA PHE A 20 0.11 7.09 23.60
C PHE A 20 1.62 7.20 23.91
N LEU A 21 2.40 6.13 23.72
CA LEU A 21 3.87 6.18 23.87
C LEU A 21 4.48 7.14 22.85
N PHE A 22 4.06 7.00 21.59
CA PHE A 22 4.63 7.75 20.47
C PHE A 22 4.12 9.19 20.33
N GLN A 23 3.07 9.57 21.07
CA GLN A 23 2.50 10.92 21.05
C GLN A 23 3.47 12.01 21.55
N LYS A 24 4.54 11.62 22.28
CA LYS A 24 5.61 12.54 22.70
C LYS A 24 6.76 12.61 21.69
N ILE A 25 6.96 11.56 20.91
CA ILE A 25 8.04 11.43 19.94
C ILE A 25 7.65 12.12 18.63
N PHE A 26 6.52 11.70 18.05
CA PHE A 26 6.05 12.19 16.76
C PHE A 26 5.46 13.61 16.85
N PRO A 27 5.41 14.33 15.71
CA PRO A 27 4.70 15.60 15.65
C PRO A 27 3.21 15.43 15.98
N ARG A 28 2.60 16.46 16.58
CA ARG A 28 1.17 16.45 16.94
C ARG A 28 0.39 17.27 15.93
N ILE A 29 -0.05 16.63 14.83
CA ILE A 29 -0.96 17.26 13.86
C ILE A 29 -2.32 17.54 14.50
N ASN A 30 -2.85 16.55 15.21
CA ASN A 30 -4.15 16.64 15.89
C ASN A 30 -4.13 15.81 17.19
N SER A 31 -4.94 16.22 18.17
CA SER A 31 -5.16 15.53 19.44
C SER A 31 -6.36 14.57 19.42
N THR A 32 -6.89 14.21 18.25
CA THR A 32 -7.97 13.22 18.12
C THR A 32 -7.48 11.80 18.43
N ILE A 33 -8.43 10.93 18.76
CA ILE A 33 -8.16 9.52 19.02
C ILE A 33 -7.67 8.87 17.72
N SER A 34 -8.29 9.21 16.59
CA SER A 34 -7.87 8.69 15.29
C SER A 34 -6.39 8.97 15.00
N PHE A 35 -5.90 10.19 15.26
CA PHE A 35 -4.48 10.51 15.07
C PHE A 35 -3.56 9.83 16.08
N THR A 36 -4.05 9.60 17.31
CA THR A 36 -3.31 8.84 18.32
C THR A 36 -3.12 7.40 17.85
N VAL A 37 -4.17 6.77 17.32
CA VAL A 37 -4.10 5.40 16.78
C VAL A 37 -3.21 5.35 15.52
N ILE A 38 -3.29 6.33 14.61
CA ILE A 38 -2.38 6.43 13.45
C ILE A 38 -0.93 6.52 13.91
N ASN A 39 -0.63 7.34 14.91
CA ASN A 39 0.72 7.41 15.49
C ASN A 39 1.15 6.07 16.08
N GLY A 40 0.22 5.29 16.64
CA GLY A 40 0.48 3.91 17.06
C GLY A 40 0.87 3.01 15.90
N MET A 41 0.11 3.03 14.80
CA MET A 41 0.42 2.25 13.59
C MET A 41 1.79 2.63 13.00
N ILE A 42 2.10 3.93 12.94
CA ILE A 42 3.40 4.42 12.47
C ILE A 42 4.52 4.00 13.43
N GLY A 43 4.27 4.04 14.74
CA GLY A 43 5.24 3.63 15.77
C GLY A 43 5.59 2.15 15.66
N VAL A 44 4.58 1.28 15.61
CA VAL A 44 4.77 -0.16 15.39
C VAL A 44 5.49 -0.42 14.07
N GLY A 45 5.07 0.25 12.99
CA GLY A 45 5.70 0.08 11.68
C GLY A 45 7.17 0.50 11.68
N LEU A 46 7.53 1.61 12.32
CA LEU A 46 8.92 2.09 12.39
C LEU A 46 9.82 1.20 13.27
N ILE A 47 9.32 0.73 14.42
CA ILE A 47 10.05 -0.24 15.25
C ILE A 47 10.27 -1.51 14.44
N SER A 48 9.21 -2.05 13.82
CA SER A 48 9.28 -3.28 13.02
C SER A 48 10.19 -3.12 11.81
N PHE A 49 10.20 -1.94 11.19
CA PHE A 49 11.10 -1.64 10.09
C PHE A 49 12.56 -1.69 10.54
N LEU A 50 12.90 -1.13 11.71
CA LEU A 50 14.24 -1.23 12.27
C LEU A 50 14.59 -2.67 12.68
N VAL A 51 13.66 -3.39 13.31
CA VAL A 51 13.89 -4.76 13.81
C VAL A 51 14.08 -5.75 12.66
N ALA A 52 13.35 -5.58 11.55
CA ALA A 52 13.43 -6.47 10.38
C ALA A 52 14.82 -6.55 9.74
N PHE A 53 15.72 -5.58 10.00
CA PHE A 53 17.13 -5.68 9.61
C PHE A 53 17.88 -6.81 10.33
N PHE A 54 17.44 -7.15 11.54
CA PHE A 54 18.18 -8.00 12.45
C PHE A 54 17.44 -9.27 12.81
N LEU A 55 16.10 -9.25 12.87
CA LEU A 55 15.30 -10.36 13.38
C LEU A 55 14.04 -10.58 12.51
N PRO A 56 13.55 -11.83 12.42
CA PRO A 56 12.24 -12.13 11.87
C PRO A 56 11.12 -11.44 12.67
N LEU A 57 10.06 -11.01 11.99
CA LEU A 57 8.89 -10.39 12.61
C LEU A 57 7.85 -11.44 13.02
N ASN A 58 8.28 -12.48 13.73
CA ASN A 58 7.45 -13.65 14.01
C ASN A 58 6.59 -13.51 15.27
N PHE A 59 5.89 -14.58 15.62
CA PHE A 59 5.06 -14.67 16.83
C PHE A 59 5.75 -14.16 18.10
N THR A 60 7.05 -14.45 18.28
CA THR A 60 7.80 -13.99 19.46
C THR A 60 7.90 -12.47 19.49
N TYR A 61 8.17 -11.86 18.33
CA TYR A 61 8.21 -10.41 18.18
C TYR A 61 6.82 -9.78 18.43
N GLU A 62 5.76 -10.37 17.90
CA GLU A 62 4.38 -9.90 18.11
C GLU A 62 3.99 -9.92 19.61
N VAL A 63 4.33 -10.99 20.35
CA VAL A 63 4.06 -11.09 21.80
C VAL A 63 4.75 -9.97 22.59
N VAL A 64 5.98 -9.61 22.23
CA VAL A 64 6.70 -8.49 22.86
C VAL A 64 5.97 -7.17 22.59
N LEU A 65 5.55 -6.91 21.35
CA LEU A 65 4.80 -5.70 21.01
C LEU A 65 3.46 -5.63 21.75
N ILE A 66 2.72 -6.74 21.84
CA ILE A 66 1.46 -6.82 22.58
C ILE A 66 1.69 -6.47 24.05
N SER A 67 2.75 -7.03 24.65
CA SER A 67 3.11 -6.75 26.05
C SER A 67 3.39 -5.27 26.27
N ILE A 68 4.15 -4.62 25.37
CA ILE A 68 4.41 -3.18 25.43
C ILE A 68 3.11 -2.37 25.29
N ALA A 69 2.23 -2.74 24.37
CA ALA A 69 0.96 -2.06 24.17
C ALA A 69 0.06 -2.14 25.41
N ILE A 70 -0.04 -3.32 26.04
CA ILE A 70 -0.82 -3.52 27.27
C ILE A 70 -0.25 -2.69 28.42
N LEU A 71 1.07 -2.75 28.64
CA LEU A 71 1.74 -1.95 29.68
C LEU A 71 1.51 -0.45 29.46
N SER A 72 1.56 0.01 28.20
CA SER A 72 1.24 1.39 27.85
C SER A 72 -0.20 1.78 28.18
N LEU A 73 -1.18 0.94 27.84
CA LEU A 73 -2.59 1.20 28.16
C LEU A 73 -2.82 1.31 29.67
N ILE A 74 -2.14 0.47 30.46
CA ILE A 74 -2.20 0.52 31.93
C ILE A 74 -1.57 1.81 32.46
N TYR A 75 -0.40 2.18 31.93
CA TYR A 75 0.32 3.40 32.32
C TYR A 75 -0.48 4.68 31.98
N HIS A 76 -1.10 4.73 30.79
CA HIS A 76 -1.92 5.84 30.30
C HIS A 76 -3.43 5.66 30.54
N ARG A 77 -3.82 4.91 31.58
CA ARG A 77 -5.23 4.56 31.83
C ARG A 77 -6.19 5.74 31.88
N ASN A 78 -5.72 6.90 32.35
CA ASN A 78 -6.53 8.11 32.47
C ASN A 78 -6.80 8.72 31.10
N GLU A 79 -5.77 8.85 30.26
CA GLU A 79 -5.87 9.35 28.90
C GLU A 79 -6.69 8.40 28.00
N VAL A 80 -6.55 7.09 28.21
CA VAL A 80 -7.38 6.05 27.58
C VAL A 80 -8.84 6.24 27.96
N LYS A 81 -9.15 6.37 29.26
CA LYS A 81 -10.52 6.58 29.74
C LYS A 81 -11.15 7.84 29.13
N VAL A 82 -10.42 8.96 29.13
CA VAL A 82 -10.89 10.23 28.54
C VAL A 82 -11.14 10.07 27.05
N SER A 83 -10.25 9.37 26.35
CA SER A 83 -10.41 9.07 24.92
C SER A 83 -11.66 8.22 24.66
N LEU A 84 -11.82 7.10 25.35
CA LEU A 84 -12.99 6.22 25.17
C LEU A 84 -14.30 6.91 25.54
N LEU A 85 -14.32 7.80 26.53
CA LEU A 85 -15.51 8.60 26.88
C LEU A 85 -15.95 9.52 25.73
N LYS A 86 -15.01 10.06 24.94
CA LYS A 86 -15.35 10.88 23.75
C LYS A 86 -16.06 10.07 22.68
N LEU A 87 -15.90 8.74 22.65
CA LEU A 87 -16.55 7.85 21.70
C LEU A 87 -18.03 7.56 22.05
N LYS A 88 -18.45 7.82 23.30
CA LYS A 88 -19.81 7.48 23.78
C LYS A 88 -20.93 8.10 22.94
N ASN A 89 -20.69 9.31 22.43
CA ASN A 89 -21.69 10.08 21.68
C ASN A 89 -21.43 10.11 20.16
N ILE A 90 -20.72 9.10 19.63
CA ILE A 90 -20.48 9.03 18.19
C ILE A 90 -21.79 8.77 17.42
N SER A 91 -21.90 9.41 16.24
CA SER A 91 -23.09 9.31 15.39
C SER A 91 -23.42 7.87 15.01
N ARG A 92 -24.72 7.52 14.95
CA ARG A 92 -25.17 6.19 14.48
C ARG A 92 -24.63 5.82 13.08
N TYR A 93 -24.37 6.83 12.26
CA TYR A 93 -23.81 6.64 10.93
C TYR A 93 -22.41 6.03 10.97
N PHE A 94 -21.61 6.29 12.01
CA PHE A 94 -20.30 5.65 12.20
C PHE A 94 -20.42 4.12 12.24
N TYR A 95 -21.37 3.62 13.03
CA TYR A 95 -21.63 2.19 13.15
C TYR A 95 -22.16 1.61 11.83
N ALA A 96 -23.00 2.35 11.10
CA ALA A 96 -23.49 1.92 9.78
C ALA A 96 -22.36 1.78 8.74
N PHE A 97 -21.47 2.78 8.61
CA PHE A 97 -20.31 2.68 7.71
C PHE A 97 -19.36 1.56 8.12
N THR A 98 -19.12 1.42 9.43
CA THR A 98 -18.30 0.35 10.00
C THR A 98 -18.87 -1.03 9.65
N PHE A 99 -20.18 -1.21 9.82
CA PHE A 99 -20.86 -2.47 9.52
C PHE A 99 -20.78 -2.81 8.03
N VAL A 100 -21.06 -1.84 7.14
CA VAL A 100 -20.94 -2.05 5.69
C VAL A 100 -19.50 -2.39 5.29
N GLY A 101 -18.51 -1.66 5.85
CA GLY A 101 -17.11 -1.97 5.61
C GLY A 101 -16.72 -3.37 6.09
N LEU A 102 -17.26 -3.80 7.24
CA LEU A 102 -17.01 -5.13 7.79
C LEU A 102 -17.57 -6.23 6.89
N LEU A 103 -18.78 -6.05 6.34
CA LEU A 103 -19.38 -6.98 5.39
C LEU A 103 -18.48 -7.21 4.17
N VAL A 104 -17.85 -6.14 3.65
CA VAL A 104 -16.92 -6.25 2.54
C VAL A 104 -15.59 -6.86 2.99
N ALA A 105 -15.06 -6.47 4.15
CA ALA A 105 -13.78 -6.96 4.67
C ALA A 105 -13.76 -8.49 4.88
N VAL A 106 -14.88 -9.10 5.25
CA VAL A 106 -14.96 -10.54 5.52
C VAL A 106 -15.11 -11.39 4.25
N THR A 107 -15.35 -10.76 3.10
CA THR A 107 -15.41 -11.46 1.81
C THR A 107 -14.05 -12.04 1.41
N TYR A 108 -14.06 -12.94 0.42
CA TYR A 108 -12.81 -13.46 -0.14
C TYR A 108 -12.01 -12.34 -0.83
N PRO A 109 -10.69 -12.28 -0.61
CA PRO A 109 -9.78 -11.41 -1.34
C PRO A 109 -9.99 -11.54 -2.85
N PHE A 110 -10.15 -10.41 -3.54
CA PHE A 110 -10.35 -10.37 -5.00
C PHE A 110 -9.26 -9.57 -5.73
N ILE A 111 -8.36 -8.89 -5.02
CA ILE A 111 -7.19 -8.25 -5.65
C ILE A 111 -6.11 -9.32 -5.87
N LEU A 112 -5.70 -9.49 -7.13
CA LEU A 112 -4.71 -10.49 -7.55
C LEU A 112 -3.38 -10.41 -6.76
N ASP A 113 -2.88 -9.20 -6.51
CA ASP A 113 -1.63 -8.97 -5.77
C ASP A 113 -1.65 -9.56 -4.35
N HIS A 114 -2.83 -9.81 -3.79
CA HIS A 114 -2.97 -10.48 -2.50
C HIS A 114 -2.22 -11.80 -2.46
N PHE A 115 -2.35 -12.62 -3.51
CA PHE A 115 -1.66 -13.91 -3.63
C PHE A 115 -0.30 -13.77 -4.30
N GLY A 116 -0.16 -12.83 -5.23
CA GLY A 116 1.07 -12.67 -6.00
C GLY A 116 2.23 -12.09 -5.18
N TYR A 117 1.93 -11.20 -4.24
CA TYR A 117 2.96 -10.37 -3.61
C TYR A 117 2.70 -10.07 -2.14
N TYR A 118 1.46 -9.70 -1.75
CA TYR A 118 1.24 -9.17 -0.40
C TYR A 118 1.43 -10.21 0.69
N ILE A 119 0.67 -11.32 0.66
CA ILE A 119 0.84 -12.41 1.64
C ILE A 119 2.26 -12.99 1.59
N PRO A 120 2.82 -13.33 0.40
CA PRO A 120 4.19 -13.83 0.33
C PRO A 120 5.22 -12.91 0.99
N THR A 121 5.06 -11.59 0.85
CA THR A 121 5.96 -10.62 1.49
C THR A 121 5.81 -10.60 2.99
N ILE A 122 4.58 -10.63 3.50
CA ILE A 122 4.30 -10.67 4.94
C ILE A 122 4.92 -11.93 5.55
N LYS A 123 4.68 -13.09 4.93
CA LYS A 123 5.26 -14.36 5.38
C LYS A 123 6.78 -14.43 5.28
N TRP A 124 7.37 -13.79 4.27
CA TRP A 124 8.83 -13.68 4.19
C TRP A 124 9.41 -12.88 5.37
N LEU A 125 8.78 -11.76 5.72
CA LEU A 125 9.22 -10.91 6.82
C LEU A 125 9.07 -11.60 8.19
N ASP A 126 7.99 -12.35 8.38
CA ASP A 126 7.77 -13.25 9.51
C ASP A 126 8.86 -14.34 9.58
N PHE A 127 9.20 -14.97 8.44
CA PHE A 127 10.21 -16.02 8.41
C PHE A 127 11.65 -15.54 8.66
N ALA A 128 12.11 -14.48 7.99
CA ALA A 128 13.52 -14.11 7.96
C ALA A 128 13.82 -12.60 8.08
N GLY A 129 12.81 -11.73 8.07
CA GLY A 129 13.03 -10.28 7.97
C GLY A 129 13.66 -9.86 6.64
N PHE A 130 14.54 -8.87 6.66
CA PHE A 130 15.29 -8.45 5.48
C PHE A 130 16.50 -9.34 5.23
N VAL A 131 16.56 -9.86 4.01
CA VAL A 131 17.60 -10.79 3.57
C VAL A 131 18.35 -10.20 2.37
N LYS A 132 19.67 -10.41 2.33
CA LYS A 132 20.51 -9.90 1.24
C LYS A 132 20.10 -10.51 -0.10
N GLY A 133 19.95 -9.67 -1.13
CA GLY A 133 19.66 -10.14 -2.50
C GLY A 133 18.31 -10.84 -2.64
N LEU A 134 17.33 -10.52 -1.79
CA LEU A 134 15.96 -11.04 -1.92
C LEU A 134 15.36 -10.80 -3.31
N SER A 135 15.74 -9.72 -4.01
CA SER A 135 15.31 -9.47 -5.39
C SER A 135 15.80 -10.53 -6.38
N ASN A 136 16.91 -11.21 -6.09
CA ASN A 136 17.42 -12.33 -6.88
C ASN A 136 16.59 -13.59 -6.63
N PHE A 137 16.18 -13.78 -5.37
CA PHE A 137 15.27 -14.87 -5.03
C PHE A 137 13.89 -14.64 -5.63
N GLU A 138 13.24 -13.51 -5.37
CA GLU A 138 11.97 -13.13 -5.99
C GLU A 138 11.86 -11.60 -6.08
N TRP A 139 11.77 -11.09 -7.31
CA TRP A 139 11.81 -9.66 -7.59
C TRP A 139 10.76 -8.87 -6.82
N VAL A 140 9.58 -9.48 -6.69
CA VAL A 140 8.40 -8.86 -6.13
C VAL A 140 8.50 -8.79 -4.59
N LEU A 141 9.09 -9.80 -3.93
CA LEU A 141 9.33 -9.77 -2.47
C LEU A 141 10.27 -8.63 -2.04
N ALA A 142 11.19 -8.24 -2.93
CA ALA A 142 12.09 -7.11 -2.68
C ALA A 142 11.38 -5.75 -2.70
N GLN A 143 10.17 -5.68 -3.23
CA GLN A 143 9.36 -4.46 -3.24
C GLN A 143 8.60 -4.25 -1.92
N ASN A 144 8.94 -4.96 -0.84
CA ASN A 144 8.25 -4.87 0.45
C ASN A 144 7.99 -3.42 0.91
N SER A 145 6.76 -3.15 1.36
CA SER A 145 6.32 -1.81 1.72
C SER A 145 6.33 -1.64 3.24
N PHE A 146 6.32 -0.39 3.71
CA PHE A 146 6.09 -0.11 5.13
C PHE A 146 4.80 -0.74 5.66
N TRP A 147 3.77 -0.85 4.82
CA TRP A 147 2.50 -1.47 5.20
C TRP A 147 2.63 -2.98 5.40
N HIS A 148 3.37 -3.68 4.54
CA HIS A 148 3.65 -5.10 4.71
C HIS A 148 4.49 -5.38 5.96
N ILE A 149 5.45 -4.49 6.27
CA ILE A 149 6.27 -4.57 7.48
C ILE A 149 5.40 -4.39 8.73
N LEU A 150 4.53 -3.37 8.73
CA LEU A 150 3.57 -3.17 9.81
C LEU A 150 2.67 -4.40 9.97
N GLN A 151 2.18 -4.97 8.88
CA GLN A 151 1.27 -6.10 8.99
C GLN A 151 1.95 -7.40 9.43
N ALA A 152 3.18 -7.64 8.98
CA ALA A 152 4.01 -8.75 9.45
C ALA A 152 4.30 -8.68 10.95
N SER A 153 4.21 -7.51 11.58
CA SER A 153 4.42 -7.38 13.03
C SER A 153 3.24 -7.88 13.89
N ILE A 154 2.10 -8.16 13.26
CA ILE A 154 0.82 -8.42 13.95
C ILE A 154 -0.02 -9.53 13.30
N ASN A 155 0.52 -10.26 12.32
CA ASN A 155 -0.28 -11.21 11.53
C ASN A 155 -0.44 -12.59 12.17
N GLU A 156 0.33 -12.93 13.21
CA GLU A 156 0.25 -14.25 13.83
C GLU A 156 -0.91 -14.34 14.82
N THR A 157 -1.30 -13.24 15.47
CA THR A 157 -2.42 -13.23 16.42
C THR A 157 -3.46 -12.14 16.21
N LEU A 158 -3.05 -10.89 15.96
CA LEU A 158 -3.98 -9.76 15.95
C LEU A 158 -4.66 -9.55 14.59
N ASP A 159 -3.98 -9.89 13.49
CA ASP A 159 -4.46 -9.75 12.11
C ASP A 159 -4.28 -11.04 11.29
N ILE A 160 -4.71 -12.17 11.85
CA ILE A 160 -4.59 -13.53 11.26
C ILE A 160 -5.18 -13.62 9.84
N TYR A 161 -6.17 -12.78 9.53
CA TYR A 161 -6.84 -12.77 8.22
C TYR A 161 -6.32 -11.68 7.27
N TYR A 162 -5.22 -11.01 7.61
CA TYR A 162 -4.63 -9.95 6.79
C TYR A 162 -5.60 -8.81 6.42
N ARG A 163 -6.43 -8.38 7.38
CA ARG A 163 -7.49 -7.37 7.23
C ARG A 163 -7.14 -6.05 7.91
N LEU A 164 -5.86 -5.74 8.09
CA LEU A 164 -5.37 -4.43 8.58
C LEU A 164 -6.01 -3.23 7.84
N ASN A 165 -6.33 -3.37 6.56
CA ASN A 165 -7.01 -2.34 5.76
C ASN A 165 -8.41 -1.97 6.29
N PHE A 166 -9.11 -2.91 6.92
CA PHE A 166 -10.36 -2.59 7.61
C PHE A 166 -10.13 -1.73 8.86
N CYS A 167 -9.02 -1.93 9.57
CA CYS A 167 -8.65 -1.10 10.73
C CYS A 167 -8.40 0.37 10.33
N ILE A 168 -7.64 0.62 9.26
CA ILE A 168 -7.41 2.01 8.78
C ILE A 168 -8.70 2.66 8.25
N PHE A 169 -9.62 1.87 7.69
CA PHE A 169 -10.96 2.34 7.31
C PHE A 169 -11.81 2.74 8.54
N LEU A 170 -11.77 1.96 9.62
CA LEU A 170 -12.41 2.33 10.89
C LEU A 170 -11.86 3.65 11.44
N ILE A 171 -10.53 3.78 11.45
CA ILE A 171 -9.84 4.98 11.92
C ILE A 171 -10.20 6.21 11.06
N PHE A 172 -10.29 6.06 9.74
CA PHE A 172 -10.74 7.13 8.86
C PHE A 172 -12.17 7.58 9.20
N ASN A 173 -13.10 6.64 9.34
CA ASN A 173 -14.48 6.96 9.71
C ASN A 173 -14.53 7.66 11.07
N LEU A 174 -13.79 7.15 12.06
CA LEU A 174 -13.70 7.77 13.38
C LEU A 174 -13.23 9.22 13.26
N TYR A 175 -12.17 9.49 12.49
CA TYR A 175 -11.64 10.82 12.26
C TYR A 175 -12.71 11.76 11.69
N VAL A 176 -13.46 11.28 10.69
CA VAL A 176 -14.52 12.07 10.05
C VAL A 176 -15.60 12.47 11.05
N PHE A 177 -16.01 11.57 11.94
CA PHE A 177 -17.02 11.87 12.95
C PHE A 177 -16.48 12.71 14.12
N GLU A 178 -15.25 12.46 14.57
CA GLU A 178 -14.58 13.28 15.59
C GLU A 178 -14.49 14.76 15.17
N LEU A 179 -14.20 15.01 13.89
CA LEU A 179 -14.00 16.36 13.35
C LEU A 179 -15.19 16.90 12.56
N LYS A 180 -16.31 16.16 12.55
CA LYS A 180 -17.56 16.49 11.86
C LYS A 180 -17.36 16.79 10.36
N GLN A 181 -16.41 16.12 9.70
CA GLN A 181 -16.05 16.32 8.28
C GLN A 181 -16.84 15.40 7.34
N LYS A 182 -18.17 15.41 7.48
CA LYS A 182 -19.11 14.46 6.87
C LYS A 182 -18.92 14.24 5.35
N LYS A 183 -18.49 15.27 4.62
CA LYS A 183 -18.22 15.21 3.17
C LYS A 183 -17.18 14.14 2.79
N LEU A 184 -16.23 13.86 3.68
CA LEU A 184 -15.15 12.91 3.41
C LEU A 184 -15.64 11.45 3.38
N LEU A 185 -16.84 11.16 3.91
CA LEU A 185 -17.43 9.81 3.88
C LEU A 185 -17.63 9.28 2.45
N ILE A 186 -17.71 10.16 1.45
CA ILE A 186 -17.83 9.74 0.05
C ILE A 186 -16.64 8.91 -0.42
N PHE A 187 -15.44 9.12 0.14
CA PHE A 187 -14.25 8.36 -0.21
C PHE A 187 -14.34 6.89 0.23
N ASN A 188 -15.21 6.55 1.17
CA ASN A 188 -15.47 5.16 1.55
C ASN A 188 -15.90 4.33 0.34
N LEU A 189 -16.57 4.93 -0.65
CA LEU A 189 -16.92 4.31 -1.93
C LEU A 189 -15.71 3.62 -2.57
N ILE A 190 -14.57 4.30 -2.60
CA ILE A 190 -13.32 3.82 -3.19
C ILE A 190 -12.62 2.86 -2.23
N PHE A 191 -12.73 3.10 -0.92
CA PHE A 191 -12.04 2.29 0.09
C PHE A 191 -12.56 0.86 0.18
N LEU A 192 -13.85 0.63 -0.10
CA LEU A 192 -14.45 -0.71 -0.10
C LEU A 192 -13.67 -1.71 -0.96
N PHE A 193 -13.07 -1.27 -2.06
CA PHE A 193 -12.32 -2.14 -2.97
C PHE A 193 -11.04 -2.73 -2.36
N PHE A 194 -10.58 -2.22 -1.21
CA PHE A 194 -9.30 -2.59 -0.61
C PHE A 194 -9.42 -3.22 0.78
N LEU A 195 -10.63 -3.33 1.34
CA LEU A 195 -10.83 -3.72 2.75
C LEU A 195 -10.47 -5.17 3.06
N ASN A 196 -10.66 -6.06 2.10
CA ASN A 196 -10.44 -7.50 2.26
C ASN A 196 -9.00 -7.94 1.90
N THR A 197 -8.10 -7.00 1.59
CA THR A 197 -6.71 -7.31 1.24
C THR A 197 -5.74 -6.35 1.93
N PRO A 198 -4.49 -6.77 2.17
CA PRO A 198 -3.42 -5.96 2.74
C PRO A 198 -2.81 -4.95 1.74
N SER A 199 -3.63 -4.30 0.91
CA SER A 199 -3.14 -3.40 -0.13
C SER A 199 -2.55 -2.12 0.46
N PRO A 200 -1.30 -1.73 0.13
CA PRO A 200 -0.71 -0.45 0.56
C PRO A 200 -1.38 0.77 -0.11
N ASP A 201 -2.29 0.57 -1.06
CA ASP A 201 -3.01 1.65 -1.73
C ASP A 201 -3.98 2.37 -0.77
N LEU A 202 -4.73 1.62 0.05
CA LEU A 202 -5.69 2.19 0.97
C LEU A 202 -5.07 3.13 2.02
N PRO A 203 -4.01 2.75 2.76
CA PRO A 203 -3.38 3.67 3.72
C PRO A 203 -2.81 4.91 3.02
N VAL A 204 -2.32 4.79 1.78
CA VAL A 204 -1.92 5.96 0.98
C VAL A 204 -3.08 6.92 0.77
N PHE A 205 -4.24 6.42 0.34
CA PHE A 205 -5.41 7.26 0.08
C PHE A 205 -5.95 7.90 1.36
N VAL A 206 -6.11 7.10 2.42
CA VAL A 206 -6.62 7.57 3.71
C VAL A 206 -5.70 8.65 4.28
N LEU A 207 -4.41 8.36 4.45
CA LEU A 207 -3.47 9.31 5.06
C LEU A 207 -3.30 10.56 4.19
N SER A 208 -3.36 10.44 2.86
CA SER A 208 -3.31 11.62 1.98
C SER A 208 -4.48 12.58 2.24
N ILE A 209 -5.70 12.05 2.36
CA ILE A 209 -6.89 12.85 2.69
C ILE A 209 -6.76 13.49 4.06
N LEU A 210 -6.32 12.73 5.07
CA LEU A 210 -6.15 13.23 6.44
C LEU A 210 -5.15 14.39 6.48
N LEU A 211 -3.96 14.23 5.88
CA LEU A 211 -2.92 15.25 5.90
C LEU A 211 -3.35 16.53 5.18
N ILE A 212 -3.91 16.41 3.97
CA ILE A 212 -4.40 17.58 3.23
C ILE A 212 -5.52 18.28 4.01
N ASN A 213 -6.48 17.53 4.56
CA ASN A 213 -7.61 18.12 5.27
C ASN A 213 -7.17 18.81 6.57
N GLU A 214 -6.26 18.22 7.34
CA GLU A 214 -5.72 18.83 8.56
C GLU A 214 -4.89 20.09 8.24
N TYR A 215 -4.03 20.04 7.23
CA TYR A 215 -3.24 21.20 6.82
C TYR A 215 -4.13 22.37 6.39
N LEU A 216 -5.20 22.09 5.64
CA LEU A 216 -6.18 23.11 5.23
C LEU A 216 -6.94 23.73 6.41
N ARG A 217 -7.13 22.99 7.51
CA ARG A 217 -7.91 23.46 8.67
C ARG A 217 -7.08 24.25 9.66
N TYR A 218 -5.89 23.76 9.98
CA TYR A 218 -5.08 24.30 11.08
C TYR A 218 -3.82 25.01 10.61
N LYS A 219 -3.30 24.68 9.42
CA LYS A 219 -2.03 25.21 8.89
C LYS A 219 -0.88 25.13 9.91
N ASN A 220 -0.74 23.98 10.57
CA ASN A 220 0.38 23.73 11.49
C ASN A 220 1.73 23.71 10.74
N LYS A 221 2.82 23.51 11.48
CA LYS A 221 4.19 23.52 10.95
C LYS A 221 4.32 22.54 9.78
N ALA A 222 4.82 23.04 8.63
CA ALA A 222 4.98 22.22 7.43
C ALA A 222 5.90 21.00 7.65
N SER A 223 6.88 21.10 8.55
CA SER A 223 7.76 20.00 8.92
C SER A 223 7.03 18.83 9.61
N ASP A 224 5.96 19.11 10.36
CA ASP A 224 5.10 18.07 10.94
C ASP A 224 4.51 17.22 9.82
N TYR A 225 3.91 17.85 8.81
CA TYR A 225 3.28 17.16 7.68
C TYR A 225 4.30 16.49 6.76
N LEU A 226 5.50 17.07 6.62
CA LEU A 226 6.58 16.49 5.84
C LEU A 226 7.03 15.13 6.42
N PHE A 227 7.06 14.99 7.75
CA PHE A 227 7.30 13.69 8.41
C PHE A 227 6.26 12.64 7.99
N TYR A 228 4.97 12.95 8.05
CA TYR A 228 3.93 12.01 7.63
C TYR A 228 3.92 11.75 6.11
N ALA A 229 4.29 12.76 5.30
CA ALA A 229 4.48 12.59 3.86
C ALA A 229 5.63 11.63 3.53
N ALA A 230 6.68 11.61 4.36
CA ALA A 230 7.76 10.63 4.23
C ALA A 230 7.31 9.21 4.58
N ILE A 231 6.49 9.04 5.61
CA ILE A 231 5.86 7.73 5.91
C ILE A 231 5.05 7.23 4.70
N LEU A 232 4.22 8.11 4.11
CA LEU A 232 3.48 7.81 2.88
C LEU A 232 4.40 7.39 1.73
N PHE A 233 5.52 8.07 1.55
CA PHE A 233 6.53 7.73 0.54
C PHE A 233 7.13 6.34 0.78
N VAL A 234 7.42 5.95 2.03
CA VAL A 234 7.95 4.61 2.35
C VAL A 234 6.87 3.52 2.25
N ILE A 235 5.60 3.84 2.49
CA ILE A 235 4.48 2.94 2.17
C ILE A 235 4.44 2.70 0.66
N LYS A 236 4.53 3.76 -0.14
CA LYS A 236 4.53 3.65 -1.60
C LYS A 236 5.27 4.84 -2.21
N PRO A 237 6.46 4.63 -2.82
CA PRO A 237 7.28 5.74 -3.35
C PRO A 237 6.57 6.60 -4.40
N ILE A 238 5.60 6.01 -5.10
CA ILE A 238 4.75 6.70 -6.07
C ILE A 238 3.90 7.81 -5.42
N SER A 239 3.68 7.81 -4.10
CA SER A 239 2.99 8.86 -3.34
C SER A 239 3.82 10.15 -3.16
N ILE A 240 4.73 10.42 -4.10
CA ILE A 240 5.66 11.55 -4.12
C ILE A 240 4.97 12.93 -4.15
N VAL A 241 3.68 13.01 -4.50
CA VAL A 241 2.94 14.29 -4.53
C VAL A 241 3.02 15.02 -3.20
N LEU A 242 2.81 14.30 -2.09
CA LEU A 242 2.74 14.94 -0.77
C LEU A 242 4.11 15.32 -0.24
N ILE A 243 5.16 14.53 -0.51
CA ILE A 243 6.51 14.90 -0.10
C ILE A 243 6.99 16.14 -0.87
N LEU A 244 6.68 16.24 -2.17
CA LEU A 244 6.95 17.43 -2.99
C LEU A 244 6.15 18.63 -2.47
N PHE A 245 4.85 18.45 -2.25
CA PHE A 245 3.96 19.51 -1.82
C PHE A 245 4.38 20.11 -0.46
N PHE A 246 4.53 19.27 0.58
CA PHE A 246 4.95 19.75 1.89
C PHE A 246 6.42 20.22 1.91
N GLY A 247 7.27 19.69 1.03
CA GLY A 247 8.63 20.19 0.81
C GLY A 247 8.63 21.63 0.28
N ILE A 248 7.79 21.94 -0.72
CA ILE A 248 7.61 23.30 -1.24
C ILE A 248 7.06 24.23 -0.15
N GLU A 249 6.03 23.80 0.59
CA GLU A 249 5.46 24.59 1.69
C GLU A 249 6.48 24.86 2.81
N TYR A 250 7.32 23.88 3.13
CA TYR A 250 8.40 24.01 4.09
C TYR A 250 9.46 25.02 3.64
N LEU A 251 9.93 24.93 2.38
CA LEU A 251 10.93 25.85 1.83
C LEU A 251 10.42 27.29 1.72
N ARG A 252 9.12 27.47 1.47
CA ARG A 252 8.50 28.79 1.34
C ARG A 252 8.43 29.54 2.66
N ASN A 253 8.11 28.83 3.74
CA ASN A 253 7.87 29.50 5.01
C ASN A 253 9.22 29.83 5.69
N LYS A 254 9.51 31.13 5.85
CA LYS A 254 10.81 31.61 6.37
C LYS A 254 11.09 31.25 7.84
N GLU A 255 10.06 31.03 8.65
CA GLU A 255 10.17 30.66 10.07
C GLU A 255 10.79 29.26 10.30
N TYR A 256 10.99 28.47 9.25
CA TYR A 256 11.23 27.03 9.34
C TYR A 256 12.65 26.60 8.94
N LYS A 257 13.59 27.54 8.75
CA LYS A 257 14.99 27.22 8.40
C LYS A 257 15.85 26.77 9.60
N ASN A 258 15.25 26.37 10.71
CA ASN A 258 16.01 25.89 11.86
C ASN A 258 16.34 24.40 11.67
N LEU A 259 17.59 24.10 11.31
CA LEU A 259 18.12 22.73 11.17
C LEU A 259 18.02 21.89 12.45
N LYS A 260 17.71 22.51 13.60
CA LYS A 260 17.45 21.83 14.89
C LYS A 260 16.02 21.29 15.03
N ASP A 261 15.18 21.37 14.01
CA ASP A 261 13.83 20.80 14.06
C ASP A 261 13.91 19.26 14.16
N LYS A 262 13.41 18.71 15.28
CA LYS A 262 13.37 17.26 15.54
C LYS A 262 12.70 16.48 14.41
N ASN A 263 11.74 17.09 13.71
CA ASN A 263 10.99 16.42 12.64
C ASN A 263 11.87 16.17 11.41
N LEU A 264 12.87 17.00 11.16
CA LEU A 264 13.86 16.77 10.10
C LEU A 264 14.76 15.57 10.44
N PHE A 265 15.12 15.40 11.71
CA PHE A 265 15.87 14.22 12.14
C PHE A 265 15.05 12.94 11.92
N LEU A 266 13.76 12.96 12.29
CA LEU A 266 12.86 11.83 12.02
C LEU A 266 12.70 11.56 10.51
N LEU A 267 12.62 12.61 9.68
CA LEU A 267 12.59 12.49 8.23
C LEU A 267 13.85 11.81 7.68
N ILE A 268 15.04 12.26 8.12
CA ILE A 268 16.33 11.67 7.72
C ILE A 268 16.40 10.21 8.17
N PHE A 269 15.97 9.91 9.39
CA PHE A 269 15.92 8.54 9.91
C PHE A 269 15.06 7.62 9.02
N ILE A 270 13.86 8.07 8.63
CA ILE A 270 12.98 7.31 7.71
C ILE A 270 13.64 7.10 6.35
N ALA A 271 14.28 8.14 5.80
CA ALA A 271 14.98 8.04 4.52
C ALA A 271 16.15 7.05 4.59
N LEU A 272 16.91 7.05 5.69
CA LEU A 272 17.98 6.08 5.93
C LEU A 272 17.45 4.66 6.00
N LEU A 273 16.38 4.40 6.76
CA LEU A 273 15.76 3.07 6.81
C LEU A 273 15.34 2.59 5.41
N PHE A 274 14.70 3.46 4.62
CA PHE A 274 14.27 3.14 3.26
C PHE A 274 15.46 2.77 2.35
N CYS A 275 16.51 3.59 2.34
CA CYS A 275 17.70 3.37 1.51
C CYS A 275 18.48 2.13 1.96
N CYS A 276 18.72 1.96 3.27
CA CYS A 276 19.43 0.80 3.82
C CYS A 276 18.69 -0.51 3.49
N LYS A 277 17.36 -0.50 3.60
CA LYS A 277 16.54 -1.64 3.20
C LYS A 277 16.74 -1.99 1.72
N GLY A 278 16.66 -0.99 0.84
CA GLY A 278 16.90 -1.19 -0.60
C GLY A 278 18.28 -1.78 -0.90
N ILE A 279 19.33 -1.28 -0.23
CA ILE A 279 20.70 -1.80 -0.38
C ILE A 279 20.79 -3.28 0.05
N ILE A 280 20.21 -3.64 1.19
CA ILE A 280 20.26 -5.03 1.66
C ILE A 280 19.48 -5.93 0.70
N VAL A 281 18.22 -5.60 0.46
CA VAL A 281 17.28 -6.48 -0.21
C VAL A 281 17.60 -6.63 -1.71
N SER A 282 18.24 -5.64 -2.35
CA SER A 282 18.49 -5.67 -3.80
C SER A 282 19.77 -4.97 -4.29
N ALA A 283 20.65 -4.54 -3.37
CA ALA A 283 21.81 -3.68 -3.69
C ALA A 283 21.41 -2.35 -4.37
N ASN A 284 20.19 -1.86 -4.12
CA ASN A 284 19.66 -0.68 -4.77
C ASN A 284 18.82 0.18 -3.79
N PRO A 285 19.30 1.37 -3.36
CA PRO A 285 18.63 2.22 -2.38
C PRO A 285 17.20 2.65 -2.76
N LEU A 286 16.93 2.86 -4.06
CA LEU A 286 15.61 3.29 -4.56
C LEU A 286 14.96 2.21 -5.44
N PHE A 287 15.18 0.94 -5.09
CA PHE A 287 14.58 -0.20 -5.79
C PHE A 287 13.08 -0.01 -6.02
N PRO A 288 12.55 -0.31 -7.23
CA PRO A 288 13.18 -1.00 -8.35
C PRO A 288 13.80 -0.08 -9.43
N LEU A 289 14.10 1.18 -9.13
CA LEU A 289 14.67 2.10 -10.12
C LEU A 289 16.14 1.75 -10.42
N GLU A 290 16.44 1.41 -11.67
CA GLU A 290 17.74 0.88 -12.08
C GLU A 290 18.92 1.84 -11.81
N PHE A 291 18.73 3.14 -12.00
CA PHE A 291 19.80 4.15 -11.93
C PHE A 291 20.50 4.22 -10.55
N SER A 292 19.85 3.73 -9.50
CA SER A 292 20.42 3.70 -8.14
C SER A 292 21.06 2.35 -7.79
N SER A 293 21.11 1.39 -8.71
CA SER A 293 21.75 0.09 -8.49
C SER A 293 23.26 0.24 -8.23
N ILE A 294 23.73 -0.34 -7.12
CA ILE A 294 25.14 -0.32 -6.73
C ILE A 294 25.84 -1.51 -7.37
N LYS A 295 26.56 -1.25 -8.46
CA LYS A 295 27.37 -2.25 -9.15
C LYS A 295 28.59 -2.61 -8.28
N GLY A 296 28.80 -3.90 -8.01
CA GLY A 296 29.96 -4.40 -7.26
C GLY A 296 29.63 -5.14 -5.96
N LEU A 297 28.38 -5.08 -5.49
CA LEU A 297 27.93 -5.95 -4.40
C LEU A 297 27.57 -7.34 -4.94
N GLU A 298 27.97 -8.39 -4.23
CA GLU A 298 27.80 -9.79 -4.67
C GLU A 298 26.33 -10.17 -4.91
N TRP A 299 25.42 -9.61 -4.12
CA TRP A 299 23.99 -9.87 -4.21
C TRP A 299 23.24 -8.87 -5.10
N ALA A 300 23.93 -8.04 -5.88
CA ALA A 300 23.29 -7.09 -6.78
C ALA A 300 22.49 -7.80 -7.88
N SER A 301 21.28 -7.29 -8.16
CA SER A 301 20.47 -7.86 -9.21
C SER A 301 21.04 -7.55 -10.60
N PRO A 302 21.10 -8.54 -11.50
CA PRO A 302 21.50 -8.33 -12.88
C PRO A 302 20.64 -7.32 -13.63
N GLN A 303 21.26 -6.59 -14.55
CA GLN A 303 20.61 -5.56 -15.38
C GLN A 303 19.34 -6.06 -16.10
N HIS A 304 19.39 -7.26 -16.67
CA HIS A 304 18.26 -7.81 -17.44
C HIS A 304 16.99 -7.99 -16.60
N LEU A 305 17.09 -8.12 -15.27
CA LEU A 305 15.91 -8.19 -14.40
C LEU A 305 15.22 -6.82 -14.28
N TYR A 306 16.00 -5.73 -14.24
CA TYR A 306 15.47 -4.36 -14.31
C TYR A 306 14.78 -4.10 -15.65
N GLU A 307 15.42 -4.49 -16.75
CA GLU A 307 14.86 -4.36 -18.10
C GLU A 307 13.55 -5.14 -18.24
N LEU A 308 13.51 -6.39 -17.76
CA LEU A 308 12.31 -7.21 -17.76
C LEU A 308 11.20 -6.61 -16.89
N SER A 309 11.55 -6.06 -15.72
CA SER A 309 10.59 -5.35 -14.87
C SER A 309 10.02 -4.12 -15.57
N ALA A 310 10.86 -3.36 -16.28
CA ALA A 310 10.43 -2.19 -17.04
C ALA A 310 9.53 -2.57 -18.23
N GLN A 311 9.86 -3.64 -18.95
CA GLN A 311 9.03 -4.17 -20.05
C GLN A 311 7.67 -4.68 -19.54
N ASN A 312 7.66 -5.42 -18.44
CA ASN A 312 6.41 -5.80 -17.76
C ASN A 312 5.61 -4.57 -17.35
N GLY A 313 6.29 -3.53 -16.86
CA GLY A 313 5.70 -2.24 -16.52
C GLY A 313 4.93 -1.60 -17.68
N LYS A 314 5.50 -1.65 -18.89
CA LYS A 314 4.87 -1.18 -20.14
C LYS A 314 3.76 -2.09 -20.66
N PHE A 315 3.89 -3.40 -20.44
CA PHE A 315 2.91 -4.38 -20.87
C PHE A 315 1.61 -4.33 -20.04
N ILE A 316 1.71 -4.16 -18.72
CA ILE A 316 0.56 -4.22 -17.80
C ILE A 316 -0.61 -3.30 -18.19
N PRO A 317 -0.40 -2.03 -18.61
CA PRO A 317 -1.48 -1.18 -19.11
C PRO A 317 -2.23 -1.79 -20.31
N LEU A 318 -1.51 -2.45 -21.21
CA LEU A 318 -1.99 -2.91 -22.52
C LEU A 318 -2.31 -4.41 -22.60
N LYS A 319 -2.08 -5.19 -21.52
CA LYS A 319 -2.23 -6.66 -21.50
C LYS A 319 -3.61 -7.21 -21.88
N ASP A 320 -4.63 -6.35 -21.93
CA ASP A 320 -5.99 -6.78 -22.31
C ASP A 320 -6.16 -6.79 -23.83
N SER A 321 -5.29 -6.12 -24.58
CA SER A 321 -5.41 -5.93 -26.03
C SER A 321 -4.20 -6.38 -26.82
N PHE A 322 -3.01 -6.44 -26.20
CA PHE A 322 -1.77 -6.76 -26.88
C PHE A 322 -1.04 -7.91 -26.20
N THR A 323 -0.21 -8.61 -26.95
CA THR A 323 0.74 -9.60 -26.41
C THR A 323 1.99 -8.91 -25.87
N PHE A 324 2.75 -9.63 -25.02
CA PHE A 324 3.99 -9.10 -24.46
C PHE A 324 5.01 -8.73 -25.55
N GLU A 325 5.11 -9.56 -26.58
CA GLU A 325 6.04 -9.36 -27.70
C GLU A 325 5.65 -8.16 -28.58
N GLU A 326 4.36 -7.95 -28.82
CA GLU A 326 3.85 -6.77 -29.54
C GLU A 326 4.24 -5.49 -28.82
N VAL A 327 3.96 -5.39 -27.51
CA VAL A 327 4.28 -4.19 -26.72
C VAL A 327 5.79 -3.97 -26.64
N ALA A 328 6.59 -5.03 -26.59
CA ALA A 328 8.05 -4.93 -26.58
C ALA A 328 8.62 -4.37 -27.90
N ARG A 329 7.91 -4.53 -29.03
CA ARG A 329 8.33 -4.02 -30.35
C ARG A 329 7.80 -2.62 -30.66
N MET A 330 6.81 -2.13 -29.91
CA MET A 330 6.22 -0.81 -30.15
C MET A 330 7.25 0.29 -29.98
N ASN A 331 7.27 1.24 -30.91
CA ASN A 331 7.95 2.50 -30.69
C ASN A 331 7.17 3.39 -29.71
N THR A 332 7.80 4.48 -29.25
CA THR A 332 7.19 5.39 -28.27
C THR A 332 5.85 5.95 -28.72
N THR A 333 5.71 6.29 -30.01
CA THR A 333 4.49 6.88 -30.58
C THR A 333 3.35 5.87 -30.62
N GLU A 334 3.60 4.67 -31.14
CA GLU A 334 2.65 3.54 -31.17
C GLU A 334 2.18 3.19 -29.76
N TYR A 335 3.11 3.15 -28.80
CA TYR A 335 2.80 2.86 -27.41
C TYR A 335 1.86 3.91 -26.78
N PHE A 336 2.11 5.20 -27.00
CA PHE A 336 1.20 6.25 -26.50
C PHE A 336 -0.15 6.22 -27.21
N GLN A 337 -0.18 5.96 -28.52
CA GLN A 337 -1.44 5.80 -29.25
C GLN A 337 -2.27 4.64 -28.67
N ALA A 338 -1.63 3.50 -28.41
CA ALA A 338 -2.26 2.35 -27.78
C ALA A 338 -2.80 2.67 -26.38
N ILE A 339 -2.11 3.49 -25.59
CA ILE A 339 -2.58 3.85 -24.25
C ILE A 339 -3.81 4.77 -24.30
N PHE A 340 -3.77 5.82 -25.12
CA PHE A 340 -4.79 6.88 -25.10
C PHE A 340 -6.04 6.54 -25.91
N PHE A 341 -5.91 5.78 -26.99
CA PHE A 341 -7.01 5.57 -27.95
C PHE A 341 -7.61 4.16 -27.89
N GLN A 342 -6.95 3.21 -27.22
CA GLN A 342 -7.54 1.88 -27.06
C GLN A 342 -8.71 1.90 -26.09
N SER A 343 -9.79 1.20 -26.44
CA SER A 343 -11.01 1.07 -25.64
C SER A 343 -10.85 0.12 -24.45
N SER A 344 -10.00 0.49 -23.49
CA SER A 344 -9.81 -0.27 -22.24
C SER A 344 -10.38 0.48 -21.03
N SER A 345 -10.87 -0.28 -20.04
CA SER A 345 -11.29 0.28 -18.74
C SER A 345 -10.17 1.06 -18.03
N ARG A 346 -8.90 0.67 -18.28
CA ARG A 346 -7.71 1.32 -17.73
C ARG A 346 -7.47 2.69 -18.37
N THR A 347 -7.65 2.77 -19.69
CA THR A 347 -7.57 4.02 -20.45
C THR A 347 -8.61 5.02 -19.98
N ILE A 348 -9.85 4.57 -19.71
CA ILE A 348 -10.92 5.44 -19.18
C ILE A 348 -10.52 6.05 -17.83
N ILE A 349 -9.99 5.25 -16.90
CA ILE A 349 -9.55 5.75 -15.58
C ILE A 349 -8.38 6.73 -15.75
N PHE A 350 -7.45 6.41 -16.63
CA PHE A 350 -6.30 7.28 -16.92
C PHE A 350 -6.73 8.64 -17.48
N LEU A 351 -7.61 8.64 -18.48
CA LEU A 351 -8.20 9.86 -19.07
C LEU A 351 -9.01 10.64 -18.05
N LEU A 352 -9.80 9.97 -17.20
CA LEU A 352 -10.55 10.62 -16.12
C LEU A 352 -9.61 11.39 -15.20
N ILE A 353 -8.48 10.81 -14.81
CA ILE A 353 -7.50 11.49 -13.95
C ILE A 353 -6.95 12.73 -14.65
N ILE A 354 -6.53 12.61 -15.91
CA ILE A 354 -6.03 13.76 -16.68
C ILE A 354 -7.08 14.86 -16.77
N CYS A 355 -8.33 14.52 -17.11
CA CYS A 355 -9.43 15.46 -17.20
C CYS A 355 -9.69 16.17 -15.87
N LEU A 356 -9.69 15.43 -14.75
CA LEU A 356 -9.88 16.00 -13.42
C LEU A 356 -8.71 16.89 -12.99
N THR A 357 -7.47 16.52 -13.28
CA THR A 357 -6.30 17.36 -12.98
C THR A 357 -6.33 18.65 -13.80
N ILE A 358 -6.69 18.59 -15.09
CA ILE A 358 -6.86 19.78 -15.94
C ILE A 358 -8.01 20.65 -15.42
N PHE A 359 -9.14 20.06 -15.06
CA PHE A 359 -10.26 20.77 -14.47
C PHE A 359 -9.86 21.50 -13.18
N ASN A 360 -9.13 20.82 -12.29
CA ASN A 360 -8.61 21.42 -11.07
C ASN A 360 -7.61 22.54 -11.35
N LEU A 361 -6.75 22.39 -12.37
CA LEU A 361 -5.83 23.45 -12.82
C LEU A 361 -6.59 24.72 -13.18
N LEU A 362 -7.63 24.60 -14.02
CA LEU A 362 -8.48 25.72 -14.43
C LEU A 362 -9.12 26.40 -13.22
N ILE A 363 -9.66 25.61 -12.28
CA ILE A 363 -10.27 26.18 -11.06
C ILE A 363 -9.20 26.81 -10.16
N GLY A 364 -8.02 26.22 -10.04
CA GLY A 364 -6.91 26.74 -9.25
C GLY A 364 -6.48 28.13 -9.72
N PHE A 365 -6.44 28.36 -11.04
CA PHE A 365 -6.23 29.68 -11.63
C PHE A 365 -7.38 30.63 -11.31
N TYR A 366 -8.63 30.20 -11.51
CA TYR A 366 -9.82 31.02 -11.24
C TYR A 366 -9.92 31.47 -9.77
N LYS A 367 -9.69 30.57 -8.81
CA LYS A 367 -9.79 30.84 -7.37
C LYS A 367 -8.58 31.61 -6.79
N LYS A 368 -7.50 31.77 -7.57
CA LYS A 368 -6.23 32.41 -7.14
C LYS A 368 -5.63 31.87 -5.83
N ASN A 369 -5.97 30.63 -5.43
CA ASN A 369 -5.50 30.03 -4.18
C ASN A 369 -4.16 29.32 -4.38
N TYR A 370 -3.10 29.83 -3.75
CA TYR A 370 -1.75 29.26 -3.86
C TYR A 370 -1.69 27.79 -3.44
N PHE A 371 -2.33 27.42 -2.32
CA PHE A 371 -2.30 26.05 -1.81
C PHE A 371 -2.75 25.05 -2.88
N ILE A 372 -3.89 25.37 -3.51
CA ILE A 372 -4.50 24.54 -4.55
C ILE A 372 -3.59 24.51 -5.78
N LYS A 373 -3.04 25.66 -6.20
CA LYS A 373 -2.11 25.73 -7.33
C LYS A 373 -0.84 24.89 -7.11
N SER A 374 -0.23 24.97 -5.94
CA SER A 374 0.98 24.21 -5.60
C SER A 374 0.71 22.71 -5.55
N LEU A 375 -0.41 22.29 -4.96
CA LEU A 375 -0.81 20.88 -4.90
C LEU A 375 -1.08 20.32 -6.31
N ILE A 376 -1.79 21.07 -7.16
CA ILE A 376 -2.03 20.67 -8.56
C ILE A 376 -0.73 20.61 -9.35
N PHE A 377 0.18 21.58 -9.16
CA PHE A 377 1.49 21.55 -9.78
C PHE A 377 2.24 20.25 -9.43
N CYS A 378 2.22 19.82 -8.16
CA CYS A 378 2.81 18.55 -7.75
C CYS A 378 2.13 17.34 -8.41
N CYS A 379 0.80 17.38 -8.58
CA CYS A 379 0.06 16.34 -9.30
C CYS A 379 0.46 16.25 -10.78
N ILE A 380 0.64 17.40 -11.45
CA ILE A 380 1.12 17.48 -12.85
C ILE A 380 2.54 16.94 -12.96
N VAL A 381 3.45 17.34 -12.06
CA VAL A 381 4.83 16.81 -12.04
C VAL A 381 4.80 15.28 -11.92
N LYS A 382 3.97 14.73 -11.02
CA LYS A 382 3.81 13.29 -10.90
C LYS A 382 3.25 12.65 -12.17
N LEU A 383 2.22 13.23 -12.79
CA LEU A 383 1.65 12.71 -14.03
C LEU A 383 2.73 12.58 -15.12
N LEU A 384 3.59 13.60 -15.26
CA LEU A 384 4.72 13.57 -16.19
C LEU A 384 5.73 12.46 -15.85
N ILE A 385 6.09 12.31 -14.57
CA ILE A 385 6.98 11.22 -14.12
C ILE A 385 6.38 9.86 -14.48
N ILE A 386 5.11 9.63 -14.19
CA ILE A 386 4.45 8.35 -14.46
C ILE A 386 4.34 8.08 -15.97
N LEU A 387 4.08 9.11 -16.79
CA LEU A 387 4.07 9.01 -18.26
C LEU A 387 5.44 8.61 -18.86
N ILE A 388 6.53 8.90 -18.15
CA ILE A 388 7.89 8.55 -18.57
C ILE A 388 8.27 7.16 -18.07
N PHE A 389 8.01 6.84 -16.81
CA PHE A 389 8.52 5.63 -16.17
C PHE A 389 7.61 4.41 -16.27
N SER A 390 6.28 4.59 -16.15
CA SER A 390 5.33 3.47 -16.13
C SER A 390 3.90 3.97 -16.27
N ASN A 391 3.29 3.80 -17.45
CA ASN A 391 1.96 4.34 -17.78
C ASN A 391 0.80 3.51 -17.18
N GLN A 392 0.97 3.08 -15.93
CA GLN A 392 -0.03 2.34 -15.17
C GLN A 392 -0.95 3.32 -14.43
N PHE A 393 -2.25 3.30 -14.75
CA PHE A 393 -3.26 4.13 -14.08
C PHE A 393 -3.27 3.93 -12.55
N ARG A 394 -2.90 2.73 -12.07
CA ARG A 394 -2.82 2.43 -10.64
C ARG A 394 -1.84 3.33 -9.88
N PHE A 395 -0.79 3.80 -10.55
CA PHE A 395 0.19 4.72 -9.98
C PHE A 395 -0.33 6.16 -9.87
N LEU A 396 -1.50 6.45 -10.44
CA LEU A 396 -2.16 7.74 -10.40
C LEU A 396 -3.42 7.76 -9.54
N LEU A 397 -3.82 6.64 -8.94
CA LEU A 397 -5.05 6.60 -8.14
C LEU A 397 -5.00 7.52 -6.91
N ASP A 398 -3.83 7.77 -6.32
CA ASP A 398 -3.68 8.77 -5.27
C ASP A 398 -3.82 10.20 -5.81
N VAL A 399 -3.44 10.47 -7.07
CA VAL A 399 -3.76 11.74 -7.74
C VAL A 399 -5.26 11.89 -7.90
N LEU A 400 -5.97 10.84 -8.31
CA LEU A 400 -7.45 10.84 -8.36
C LEU A 400 -8.06 11.22 -7.02
N ILE A 401 -7.55 10.66 -5.92
CA ILE A 401 -8.02 10.97 -4.56
C ILE A 401 -7.79 12.44 -4.21
N ILE A 402 -6.60 12.97 -4.51
CA ILE A 402 -6.27 14.38 -4.28
C ILE A 402 -7.16 15.29 -5.12
N ASP A 403 -7.37 14.97 -6.39
CA ASP A 403 -8.21 15.74 -7.31
C ASP A 403 -9.66 15.79 -6.83
N LEU A 404 -10.23 14.64 -6.44
CA LEU A 404 -11.56 14.57 -5.86
C LEU A 404 -11.65 15.39 -4.56
N LEU A 405 -10.62 15.36 -3.71
CA LEU A 405 -10.61 16.12 -2.45
C LEU A 405 -10.62 17.63 -2.70
N ILE A 406 -9.86 18.11 -3.68
CA ILE A 406 -9.86 19.51 -4.11
C ILE A 406 -11.27 19.91 -4.58
N ILE A 407 -11.89 19.11 -5.45
CA ILE A 407 -13.25 19.34 -5.96
C ILE A 407 -14.24 19.40 -4.80
N PHE A 408 -14.26 18.41 -3.90
CA PHE A 408 -15.19 18.38 -2.77
C PHE A 408 -14.99 19.54 -1.79
N LYS A 409 -13.77 20.07 -1.68
CA LYS A 409 -13.50 21.26 -0.86
C LYS A 409 -14.04 22.53 -1.51
N LEU A 410 -13.94 22.63 -2.83
CA LEU A 410 -14.37 23.80 -3.61
C LEU A 410 -15.89 23.82 -3.84
N VAL A 411 -16.50 22.65 -3.99
CA VAL A 411 -17.95 22.49 -4.16
C VAL A 411 -18.63 22.69 -2.80
N ASN A 412 -19.19 23.88 -2.61
CA ASN A 412 -19.95 24.25 -1.40
C ASN A 412 -21.47 24.30 -1.67
N LEU A 413 -22.02 23.19 -2.16
CA LEU A 413 -23.47 23.07 -2.35
C LEU A 413 -24.15 22.82 -1.00
N LYS A 414 -25.06 23.72 -0.58
CA LYS A 414 -25.79 23.63 0.70
C LYS A 414 -26.48 22.27 0.88
N ILE A 415 -27.07 21.74 -0.20
CA ILE A 415 -27.74 20.43 -0.23
C ILE A 415 -26.74 19.30 0.06
N PHE A 416 -25.58 19.31 -0.62
CA PHE A 416 -24.54 18.31 -0.41
C PHE A 416 -24.01 18.34 1.03
N ASN A 417 -23.83 19.53 1.61
CA ASN A 417 -23.39 19.66 3.00
C ASN A 417 -24.41 19.03 3.97
N LYS A 418 -25.70 19.33 3.77
CA LYS A 418 -26.79 18.86 4.63
C LYS A 418 -26.97 17.34 4.57
N TYR A 419 -26.90 16.74 3.37
CA TYR A 419 -27.21 15.33 3.16
C TYR A 419 -25.98 14.45 2.88
N SER A 420 -24.76 14.96 3.08
CA SER A 420 -23.51 14.23 2.79
C SER A 420 -23.41 12.85 3.44
N GLU A 421 -23.81 12.70 4.70
CA GLU A 421 -23.81 11.40 5.40
C GLU A 421 -24.74 10.40 4.73
N LEU A 422 -25.99 10.81 4.47
CA LEU A 422 -27.01 9.95 3.89
C LEU A 422 -26.65 9.55 2.45
N LEU A 423 -26.23 10.52 1.63
CA LEU A 423 -25.80 10.26 0.25
C LEU A 423 -24.58 9.32 0.23
N SER A 424 -23.57 9.59 1.05
CA SER A 424 -22.39 8.72 1.14
C SER A 424 -22.76 7.31 1.60
N LEU A 425 -23.70 7.18 2.54
CA LEU A 425 -24.18 5.87 3.00
C LEU A 425 -24.93 5.13 1.90
N ILE A 426 -25.79 5.80 1.15
CA ILE A 426 -26.50 5.21 0.00
C ILE A 426 -25.48 4.69 -1.03
N PHE A 427 -24.49 5.50 -1.40
CA PHE A 427 -23.47 5.07 -2.37
C PHE A 427 -22.62 3.92 -1.84
N VAL A 428 -22.17 3.98 -0.58
CA VAL A 428 -21.42 2.90 0.06
C VAL A 428 -22.23 1.62 0.14
N TYR A 429 -23.53 1.72 0.46
CA TYR A 429 -24.42 0.56 0.49
C TYR A 429 -24.59 -0.05 -0.91
N ILE A 430 -24.89 0.76 -1.92
CA ILE A 430 -25.01 0.30 -3.32
C ILE A 430 -23.73 -0.41 -3.77
N THR A 431 -22.56 0.18 -3.51
CA THR A 431 -21.29 -0.44 -3.91
C THR A 431 -20.98 -1.70 -3.13
N SER A 432 -21.24 -1.71 -1.81
CA SER A 432 -21.10 -2.94 -1.03
C SER A 432 -22.02 -4.05 -1.54
N PHE A 433 -23.26 -3.70 -1.93
CA PHE A 433 -24.21 -4.64 -2.49
C PHE A 433 -23.70 -5.25 -3.79
N ILE A 434 -23.12 -4.44 -4.69
CA ILE A 434 -22.49 -4.89 -5.93
C ILE A 434 -21.29 -5.82 -5.65
N LEU A 435 -20.46 -5.50 -4.66
CA LEU A 435 -19.29 -6.31 -4.31
C LEU A 435 -19.70 -7.67 -3.69
N ILE A 436 -20.71 -7.67 -2.83
CA ILE A 436 -21.13 -8.83 -2.04
C ILE A 436 -22.02 -9.79 -2.83
N PHE A 437 -23.02 -9.27 -3.55
CA PHE A 437 -24.07 -10.10 -4.14
C PHE A 437 -23.76 -10.52 -5.58
N SER A 438 -23.87 -11.82 -5.83
CA SER A 438 -23.61 -12.45 -7.13
C SER A 438 -24.73 -12.30 -8.15
N ILE A 439 -25.92 -11.84 -7.75
CA ILE A 439 -27.11 -11.75 -8.64
C ILE A 439 -26.87 -10.76 -9.80
N PHE A 440 -25.97 -9.78 -9.63
CA PHE A 440 -25.53 -8.89 -10.72
C PHE A 440 -24.32 -9.43 -11.52
N LYS A 441 -23.75 -10.58 -11.12
CA LYS A 441 -22.59 -11.23 -11.77
C LYS A 441 -23.03 -12.20 -12.88
N GLY A 442 -24.03 -11.82 -13.66
CA GLY A 442 -24.43 -12.53 -14.89
C GLY A 442 -23.29 -12.56 -15.92
N ASP A 443 -23.53 -13.16 -17.09
CA ASP A 443 -22.48 -13.37 -18.11
C ASP A 443 -21.79 -12.08 -18.58
N TYR A 444 -22.45 -10.92 -18.46
CA TYR A 444 -21.86 -9.60 -18.72
C TYR A 444 -20.69 -9.24 -17.80
N PHE A 445 -20.74 -9.60 -16.50
CA PHE A 445 -19.66 -9.33 -15.55
C PHE A 445 -18.53 -10.37 -15.62
N LYS A 446 -18.83 -11.61 -16.05
CA LYS A 446 -17.79 -12.63 -16.31
C LYS A 446 -16.81 -12.19 -17.40
N ASN A 447 -17.28 -11.45 -18.40
CA ASN A 447 -16.46 -10.92 -19.49
C ASN A 447 -15.51 -9.79 -19.04
N ILE A 448 -15.77 -9.16 -17.88
CA ILE A 448 -14.83 -8.20 -17.29
C ILE A 448 -13.86 -8.95 -16.39
N LYS A 449 -12.70 -9.33 -16.95
CA LYS A 449 -11.62 -10.08 -16.26
C LYS A 449 -11.22 -9.51 -14.88
N SER A 450 -11.44 -8.23 -14.62
CA SER A 450 -11.14 -7.59 -13.33
C SER A 450 -12.15 -7.94 -12.23
N PHE A 451 -13.40 -8.25 -12.57
CA PHE A 451 -14.47 -8.58 -11.61
C PHE A 451 -14.67 -10.10 -11.43
N SER A 452 -14.00 -10.93 -12.23
CA SER A 452 -14.12 -12.40 -12.18
C SER A 452 -13.66 -13.01 -10.86
N TYR A 453 -12.78 -12.32 -10.11
CA TYR A 453 -12.27 -12.79 -8.82
C TYR A 453 -13.21 -12.47 -7.64
N ILE A 454 -14.25 -11.66 -7.85
CA ILE A 454 -15.18 -11.28 -6.77
C ILE A 454 -16.16 -12.42 -6.52
N ARG A 455 -16.02 -13.10 -5.38
CA ARG A 455 -16.93 -14.16 -4.94
C ARG A 455 -18.12 -13.62 -4.15
N SER A 456 -19.21 -14.38 -4.09
CA SER A 456 -20.32 -14.08 -3.18
C SER A 456 -19.92 -14.32 -1.72
N ILE A 457 -20.64 -13.69 -0.80
CA ILE A 457 -20.51 -14.01 0.62
C ILE A 457 -21.11 -15.40 0.90
N ASN A 458 -20.39 -16.22 1.66
CA ASN A 458 -20.84 -17.51 2.18
C ASN A 458 -21.28 -17.35 3.64
N PHE A 459 -22.19 -18.21 4.10
CA PHE A 459 -22.68 -18.18 5.49
C PHE A 459 -21.56 -18.37 6.53
N ASP A 460 -20.52 -19.14 6.20
CA ASP A 460 -19.34 -19.31 7.07
C ASP A 460 -18.66 -17.96 7.39
N GLN A 461 -18.78 -16.98 6.49
CA GLN A 461 -18.21 -15.64 6.63
C GLN A 461 -18.88 -14.78 7.70
N ILE A 462 -20.01 -15.24 8.25
CA ILE A 462 -20.62 -14.66 9.45
C ILE A 462 -19.71 -14.87 10.67
N LEU A 463 -19.11 -16.06 10.81
CA LEU A 463 -18.20 -16.35 11.91
C LEU A 463 -16.78 -15.93 11.56
N ILE A 464 -16.20 -16.51 10.50
CA ILE A 464 -14.77 -16.42 10.17
C ILE A 464 -14.56 -15.76 8.80
N PRO A 465 -13.65 -14.79 8.62
CA PRO A 465 -13.39 -14.19 7.31
C PRO A 465 -13.03 -15.22 6.23
N GLY A 466 -13.45 -14.96 4.99
CA GLY A 466 -13.06 -15.82 3.87
C GLY A 466 -11.58 -15.68 3.58
N ASN A 467 -10.85 -16.79 3.72
CA ASN A 467 -9.46 -16.91 3.31
C ASN A 467 -9.30 -18.10 2.39
N TYR A 468 -8.43 -17.95 1.40
CA TYR A 468 -8.04 -19.09 0.57
C TYR A 468 -7.09 -19.97 1.36
N LYS A 469 -7.16 -21.28 1.13
CA LYS A 469 -6.13 -22.19 1.64
C LYS A 469 -4.79 -21.71 1.11
N GLU A 470 -3.91 -21.31 2.03
CA GLU A 470 -2.56 -20.92 1.69
C GLU A 470 -1.88 -22.14 1.07
N ASN A 471 -1.37 -22.01 -0.15
CA ASN A 471 -0.32 -22.92 -0.56
C ASN A 471 0.86 -22.56 0.33
N GLU A 472 1.25 -23.47 1.22
CA GLU A 472 2.44 -23.30 2.03
C GLU A 472 3.57 -22.85 1.11
N LEU A 473 4.09 -21.63 1.36
CA LEU A 473 5.37 -21.23 0.80
C LEU A 473 6.36 -22.24 1.36
N ASN A 474 6.70 -23.22 0.54
CA ASN A 474 7.59 -24.31 0.94
C ASN A 474 9.02 -23.76 0.89
N ILE A 475 9.34 -22.89 1.86
CA ILE A 475 10.60 -22.15 1.97
C ILE A 475 11.78 -23.13 2.11
N ASN A 476 11.54 -24.27 2.76
CA ASN A 476 12.53 -25.33 2.98
C ASN A 476 12.98 -26.03 1.69
N ASN A 477 12.16 -26.01 0.62
CA ASN A 477 12.48 -26.67 -0.65
C ASN A 477 12.77 -25.72 -1.81
N LEU A 478 12.73 -24.38 -1.62
CA LEU A 478 13.02 -23.37 -2.64
C LEU A 478 12.46 -23.75 -4.03
N ASN A 479 11.20 -24.16 -4.11
CA ASN A 479 10.62 -24.62 -5.39
C ASN A 479 10.51 -23.43 -6.36
N ILE A 480 11.50 -23.33 -7.25
CA ILE A 480 11.57 -22.34 -8.32
C ILE A 480 10.58 -22.76 -9.41
N SER A 481 9.72 -21.83 -9.85
CA SER A 481 8.75 -22.12 -10.90
C SER A 481 9.43 -22.47 -12.23
N LYS A 482 8.79 -23.33 -13.02
CA LYS A 482 9.22 -23.71 -14.38
C LYS A 482 9.60 -22.50 -15.25
N THR A 483 8.75 -21.48 -15.27
CA THR A 483 8.96 -20.24 -16.05
C THR A 483 10.20 -19.47 -15.62
N LYS A 484 10.62 -19.61 -14.36
CA LYS A 484 11.81 -18.96 -13.81
C LYS A 484 13.07 -19.77 -14.09
N LEU A 485 12.97 -21.10 -14.06
CA LEU A 485 14.03 -21.99 -14.53
C LEU A 485 14.33 -21.81 -16.04
N GLU A 486 13.29 -21.63 -16.85
CA GLU A 486 13.45 -21.29 -18.29
C GLU A 486 14.19 -19.96 -18.49
N LYS A 487 13.87 -18.95 -17.68
CA LYS A 487 14.59 -17.66 -17.70
C LYS A 487 16.05 -17.81 -17.26
N PHE A 488 16.34 -18.64 -16.26
CA PHE A 488 17.72 -18.91 -15.84
C PHE A 488 18.54 -19.50 -16.99
N LEU A 489 17.95 -20.42 -17.77
CA LEU A 489 18.57 -20.96 -18.98
C LEU A 489 18.80 -19.88 -20.04
N GLN A 490 17.80 -19.04 -20.29
CA GLN A 490 17.86 -17.97 -21.29
C GLN A 490 18.96 -16.95 -20.97
N TYR A 491 19.07 -16.52 -19.71
CA TYR A 491 20.01 -15.49 -19.27
C TYR A 491 21.36 -16.05 -18.78
N GLN A 492 21.57 -17.37 -18.82
CA GLN A 492 22.79 -18.03 -18.36
C GLN A 492 23.15 -17.72 -16.90
N ILE A 493 22.14 -17.58 -16.03
CA ILE A 493 22.30 -17.30 -14.60
C ILE A 493 21.82 -18.49 -13.76
N TYR A 494 22.39 -18.64 -12.58
CA TYR A 494 21.99 -19.64 -11.61
C TYR A 494 21.87 -19.00 -10.23
N LEU A 495 20.69 -19.11 -9.62
CA LEU A 495 20.44 -18.61 -8.27
C LEU A 495 21.17 -19.49 -7.25
N GLN A 496 21.93 -18.87 -6.35
CA GLN A 496 22.57 -19.55 -5.22
C GLN A 496 22.26 -18.83 -3.91
N GLN A 497 22.20 -19.62 -2.84
CA GLN A 497 22.28 -19.10 -1.48
C GLN A 497 23.73 -18.80 -1.14
N ILE A 498 23.97 -17.68 -0.45
CA ILE A 498 25.29 -17.30 0.05
C ILE A 498 25.79 -18.33 1.08
N ASP A 499 24.87 -18.94 1.83
CA ASP A 499 25.14 -20.06 2.71
C ASP A 499 23.98 -21.06 2.65
N SER A 500 24.31 -22.32 2.37
CA SER A 500 23.34 -23.41 2.22
C SER A 500 22.61 -23.78 3.52
N THR A 501 23.12 -23.34 4.67
CA THR A 501 22.55 -23.63 6.00
C THR A 501 21.75 -22.47 6.58
N ASP A 502 21.95 -21.25 6.08
CA ASP A 502 21.33 -20.04 6.61
C ASP A 502 20.82 -19.11 5.51
N VAL A 503 19.50 -19.16 5.30
CA VAL A 503 18.78 -18.32 4.33
C VAL A 503 18.99 -16.82 4.59
N LYS A 504 19.24 -16.42 5.85
CA LYS A 504 19.42 -15.02 6.24
C LYS A 504 20.67 -14.40 5.63
N LYS A 505 21.69 -15.21 5.30
CA LYS A 505 22.90 -14.71 4.64
C LYS A 505 22.63 -14.22 3.22
N GLY A 506 21.59 -14.75 2.56
CA GLY A 506 21.00 -14.18 1.36
C GLY A 506 21.27 -14.95 0.07
N PHE A 507 20.99 -14.28 -1.05
CA PHE A 507 20.98 -14.88 -2.38
C PHE A 507 21.77 -14.05 -3.39
N TYR A 508 22.41 -14.74 -4.33
CA TYR A 508 23.15 -14.12 -5.43
C TYR A 508 23.01 -14.93 -6.71
N PHE A 509 23.39 -14.32 -7.83
CA PHE A 509 23.45 -15.01 -9.12
C PHE A 509 24.89 -15.33 -9.48
N GLU A 510 25.09 -16.58 -9.90
CA GLU A 510 26.33 -17.01 -10.55
C GLU A 510 26.13 -17.22 -12.04
N LYS A 511 27.23 -17.15 -12.79
CA LYS A 511 27.24 -17.58 -14.18
C LYS A 511 26.98 -19.09 -14.24
N MET A 512 26.08 -19.50 -15.13
CA MET A 512 25.68 -20.89 -15.24
C MET A 512 26.76 -21.73 -15.94
N ASP A 513 27.23 -22.78 -15.25
CA ASP A 513 28.14 -23.79 -15.82
C ASP A 513 27.38 -24.93 -16.53
N ARG A 514 28.11 -25.82 -17.22
CA ARG A 514 27.52 -26.95 -17.96
C ARG A 514 26.73 -27.90 -17.06
N LYS A 515 27.21 -28.19 -15.84
CA LYS A 515 26.55 -29.12 -14.90
C LYS A 515 25.26 -28.53 -14.35
N LYS A 516 25.25 -27.26 -13.98
CA LYS A 516 24.06 -26.50 -13.52
C LYS A 516 23.01 -26.41 -14.62
N ARG A 517 23.44 -26.19 -15.87
CA ARG A 517 22.54 -26.17 -17.03
C ARG A 517 21.87 -27.54 -17.24
N GLU A 518 22.63 -28.62 -17.21
CA GLU A 518 22.10 -29.98 -17.30
C GLU A 518 21.12 -30.30 -16.17
N LYS A 519 21.43 -29.86 -14.94
CA LYS A 519 20.55 -30.01 -13.78
C LYS A 519 19.19 -29.34 -14.02
N ILE A 520 19.16 -28.09 -14.49
CA ILE A 520 17.90 -27.39 -14.79
C ILE A 520 17.14 -28.09 -15.92
N LEU A 521 17.83 -28.49 -17.00
CA LEU A 521 17.19 -29.19 -18.12
C LEU A 521 16.57 -30.53 -17.70
N ASN A 522 17.22 -31.26 -16.78
CA ASN A 522 16.67 -32.51 -16.24
C ASN A 522 15.42 -32.26 -15.38
N ILE A 523 15.42 -31.23 -14.53
CA ILE A 523 14.23 -30.82 -13.75
C ILE A 523 13.06 -30.49 -14.69
N LEU A 524 13.30 -29.69 -15.73
CA LEU A 524 12.28 -29.31 -16.71
C LEU A 524 11.72 -30.54 -17.47
N LYS A 525 12.59 -31.51 -17.81
CA LYS A 525 12.18 -32.78 -18.46
C LYS A 525 11.34 -33.65 -17.53
N GLU A 526 11.67 -33.72 -16.25
CA GLU A 526 10.90 -34.48 -15.26
C GLU A 526 9.52 -33.86 -15.01
N GLU A 527 9.42 -32.54 -14.95
CA GLU A 527 8.13 -31.84 -14.85
C GLU A 527 7.26 -32.05 -16.09
N GLN A 528 7.85 -32.03 -17.29
CA GLN A 528 7.12 -32.35 -18.53
C GLN A 528 6.57 -33.79 -18.51
N LYS A 529 7.35 -34.76 -18.02
CA LYS A 529 6.89 -36.16 -17.87
C LYS A 529 5.74 -36.32 -16.87
N LYS A 530 5.68 -35.48 -15.84
CA LYS A 530 4.59 -35.47 -14.85
C LYS A 530 3.31 -34.79 -15.35
N GLN A 531 3.38 -33.93 -16.36
CA GLN A 531 2.20 -33.28 -16.97
C GLN A 531 1.54 -34.13 -18.09
N VAL A 532 2.25 -35.14 -18.60
CA VAL A 532 1.80 -36.05 -19.67
C VAL A 532 1.20 -37.35 -19.10
N LYS A 533 1.37 -37.59 -17.79
CA LYS A 533 0.63 -38.60 -17.02
C LYS A 533 -0.49 -37.91 -16.26
#